data_AF-A0A3L9HWA9-F1
#
_entry.id   AF-A0A3L9HWA9-F1
#
_cell.length_a   1.000
_cell.length_b   1.000
_cell.length_c   1.000
_cell.angle_alpha   90.00
_cell.angle_beta   90.00
_cell.angle_gamma   90.00
#
_symmetry.space_group_name_H-M   'P 1'
#
loop_
_entity.id
_entity.type
_entity.pdbx_description
1 polymer ?
#
loop_
_entity_poly.entity_id
_entity_poly.type
_entity_poly.pdbx_seq_one_letter_code
_entity_poly.pdbx_strand_id
1 'polypeptide(L)'
;MDIMRSVVGMVVLLAIAFLLSVNKKSISLRTVGAALLLQIAIGGIMLYFPPGKWAVEQAALGVHKVMSYSDAGSAFIFGSLVGPKMDVLFDGAGFIFAFRVLPAIIFVTALISLLYYIGVMGLLIRILGSIFQKALNISKIESFVAVTTIFLGQNEIPAIVKPFIDRMNRNELFTAICSGMASIAGSMMIGYAGMGVPIDYLLAASLMAIP
;
A
#
# COMPACT_ATOMS: atom_id res chain seq x y z
N MET A 1 -22.81 -5.71 19.78
CA MET A 1 -23.52 -5.63 18.49
C MET A 1 -22.58 -5.30 17.33
N ASP A 2 -21.49 -4.57 17.57
CA ASP A 2 -20.60 -4.10 16.50
C ASP A 2 -19.80 -5.23 15.84
N ILE A 3 -19.30 -6.21 16.61
CA ILE A 3 -18.60 -7.38 16.04
C ILE A 3 -19.52 -8.15 15.08
N MET A 4 -20.78 -8.35 15.46
CA MET A 4 -21.76 -9.03 14.62
C MET A 4 -22.01 -8.26 13.32
N ARG A 5 -22.09 -6.92 13.38
CA ARG A 5 -22.19 -6.07 12.18
C ARG A 5 -20.96 -6.19 11.28
N SER A 6 -19.75 -6.20 11.84
CA SER A 6 -18.51 -6.39 11.07
C SER A 6 -18.45 -7.75 10.39
N VAL A 7 -18.80 -8.83 11.10
CA VAL A 7 -18.84 -10.19 10.53
C VAL A 7 -19.88 -10.28 9.41
N VAL A 8 -21.08 -9.73 9.62
CA VAL A 8 -22.11 -9.68 8.56
C VAL A 8 -21.60 -8.89 7.35
N GLY A 9 -20.92 -7.76 7.56
CA GLY A 9 -20.30 -6.99 6.49
C GLY A 9 -19.29 -7.81 5.67
N MET A 10 -18.39 -8.53 6.33
CA MET A 10 -17.43 -9.41 5.66
C MET A 10 -18.13 -10.51 4.84
N VAL A 11 -19.15 -11.15 5.42
CA VAL A 11 -19.94 -12.19 4.73
C VAL A 11 -20.66 -11.62 3.50
N VAL A 12 -21.22 -10.42 3.59
CA VAL A 12 -21.89 -9.75 2.47
C VAL A 12 -20.90 -9.44 1.34
N LEU A 13 -19.72 -8.91 1.65
CA LEU A 13 -18.69 -8.63 0.63
C LEU A 13 -18.22 -9.92 -0.07
N LEU A 14 -18.00 -10.99 0.70
CA LEU A 14 -17.64 -12.31 0.14
C LEU A 14 -18.79 -12.91 -0.68
N ALA A 15 -20.05 -12.71 -0.27
CA ALA A 15 -21.21 -13.16 -1.02
C ALA A 15 -21.34 -12.44 -2.37
N ILE A 16 -21.10 -11.12 -2.40
CA ILE A 16 -21.05 -10.35 -3.65
C ILE A 16 -19.95 -10.89 -4.57
N ALA A 17 -18.74 -11.09 -4.05
CA ALA A 17 -17.64 -11.67 -4.82
C ALA A 17 -17.97 -13.08 -5.36
N PHE A 18 -18.63 -13.91 -4.55
CA PHE A 18 -19.09 -15.24 -4.96
C PHE A 18 -20.17 -15.20 -6.06
N LEU A 19 -21.13 -14.28 -5.96
CA LEU A 19 -22.19 -14.13 -6.95
C LEU A 19 -21.65 -13.66 -8.31
N LEU A 20 -20.66 -12.77 -8.30
CA LEU A 20 -19.98 -12.25 -9.50
C LEU A 20 -18.90 -13.20 -10.04
N SER A 21 -18.61 -14.31 -9.35
CA SER A 21 -17.61 -15.28 -9.80
C SER A 21 -18.05 -15.99 -11.09
N VAL A 22 -17.15 -16.01 -12.07
CA VAL A 22 -17.34 -16.67 -13.38
C VAL A 22 -17.49 -18.18 -13.22
N ASN A 23 -16.74 -18.80 -12.31
CA ASN A 23 -16.78 -20.24 -12.08
C ASN A 23 -16.73 -20.57 -10.59
N LYS A 24 -17.92 -20.63 -9.98
CA LYS A 24 -18.15 -20.89 -8.55
C LYS A 24 -17.57 -22.23 -8.07
N LYS A 25 -17.44 -23.23 -8.95
CA LYS A 25 -16.95 -24.57 -8.60
C LYS A 25 -15.42 -24.65 -8.56
N SER A 26 -14.73 -23.71 -9.21
CA SER A 26 -13.26 -23.68 -9.27
C SER A 26 -12.62 -22.79 -8.19
N ILE A 27 -13.40 -22.29 -7.24
CA ILE A 27 -12.90 -21.47 -6.14
C ILE A 27 -12.09 -22.36 -5.18
N SER A 28 -10.81 -22.04 -5.00
CA SER A 28 -9.97 -22.72 -4.01
C SER A 28 -10.27 -22.17 -2.60
N LEU A 29 -11.07 -22.91 -1.83
CA LEU A 29 -11.39 -22.56 -0.44
C LEU A 29 -10.13 -22.39 0.44
N ARG A 30 -9.07 -23.14 0.13
CA ARG A 30 -7.77 -22.99 0.81
C ARG A 30 -7.16 -21.60 0.59
N THR A 31 -7.17 -21.07 -0.64
CA THR A 31 -6.55 -19.77 -0.96
C THR A 31 -7.41 -18.63 -0.42
N VAL A 32 -8.72 -18.65 -0.68
CA VAL A 32 -9.63 -17.59 -0.23
C VAL A 32 -9.72 -17.55 1.30
N GLY A 33 -9.80 -18.71 1.94
CA GLY A 33 -9.79 -18.82 3.40
C GLY A 33 -8.47 -18.35 4.01
N ALA A 34 -7.34 -18.75 3.42
CA ALA A 34 -6.02 -18.27 3.87
C ALA A 34 -5.86 -16.77 3.68
N ALA A 35 -6.32 -16.21 2.56
CA ALA A 35 -6.29 -14.77 2.29
C ALA A 35 -7.08 -13.99 3.34
N LEU A 36 -8.35 -14.36 3.56
CA LEU A 36 -9.19 -13.70 4.56
C LEU A 36 -8.60 -13.80 5.98
N LEU A 37 -8.13 -15.00 6.37
CA LEU A 37 -7.50 -15.19 7.68
C LEU A 37 -6.23 -14.36 7.82
N LEU A 38 -5.41 -14.29 6.78
CA LEU A 38 -4.18 -13.52 6.79
C LEU A 38 -4.46 -12.02 6.86
N GLN A 39 -5.46 -11.53 6.13
CA GLN A 39 -5.90 -10.14 6.17
C GLN A 39 -6.41 -9.75 7.57
N ILE A 40 -7.25 -10.60 8.18
CA ILE A 40 -7.74 -10.39 9.55
C ILE A 40 -6.59 -10.47 10.56
N ALA A 41 -5.65 -11.41 10.39
CA ALA A 41 -4.50 -11.56 11.26
C ALA A 41 -3.56 -10.34 11.19
N ILE A 42 -3.26 -9.85 9.98
CA ILE A 42 -2.46 -8.63 9.78
C ILE A 42 -3.16 -7.45 10.44
N GLY A 43 -4.46 -7.27 10.19
CA GLY A 43 -5.24 -6.20 10.82
C GLY A 43 -5.25 -6.32 12.36
N GLY A 44 -5.41 -7.52 12.90
CA GLY A 44 -5.37 -7.77 14.34
C GLY A 44 -4.00 -7.49 14.96
N ILE A 45 -2.91 -7.88 14.28
CA ILE A 45 -1.54 -7.61 14.73
C ILE A 45 -1.27 -6.09 14.71
N MET A 46 -1.58 -5.42 13.60
CA MET A 46 -1.24 -4.01 13.39
C MET A 46 -2.15 -3.05 14.16
N LEU A 47 -3.44 -3.39 14.35
CA LEU A 47 -4.45 -2.46 14.89
C LEU A 47 -4.99 -2.85 16.27
N TYR A 48 -4.66 -4.03 16.81
CA TYR A 48 -5.15 -4.46 18.12
C TYR A 48 -4.02 -4.93 19.05
N PHE A 49 -3.10 -5.75 18.57
CA PHE A 49 -2.02 -6.32 19.38
C PHE A 49 -0.97 -5.24 19.75
N PRO A 50 -0.71 -4.97 21.04
CA PRO A 50 0.13 -3.84 21.45
C PRO A 50 1.56 -3.83 20.87
N PRO A 51 2.30 -4.96 20.82
CA PRO A 51 3.60 -5.00 20.15
C PRO A 51 3.51 -4.72 18.65
N GLY A 52 2.44 -5.15 18.00
CA GLY A 52 2.22 -4.90 16.58
C GLY A 52 1.88 -3.44 16.30
N LYS A 53 1.01 -2.81 17.10
CA LYS A 53 0.77 -1.36 17.06
C LYS A 53 2.06 -0.56 17.20
N TRP A 54 2.86 -0.89 18.22
CA TRP A 54 4.14 -0.24 18.45
C TRP A 54 5.06 -0.37 17.21
N ALA A 55 5.13 -1.55 16.59
CA ALA A 55 5.93 -1.73 15.39
C ALA A 55 5.44 -0.86 14.21
N VAL A 56 4.12 -0.70 14.04
CA VAL A 56 3.54 0.17 13.02
C VAL A 56 3.84 1.64 13.30
N GLU A 57 3.68 2.08 14.54
CA GLU A 57 4.01 3.44 14.97
C GLU A 57 5.50 3.75 14.72
N GLN A 58 6.41 2.81 15.01
CA GLN A 58 7.83 2.97 14.69
C GLN A 58 8.09 3.07 13.18
N ALA A 59 7.40 2.25 12.38
CA ALA A 59 7.49 2.34 10.92
C ALA A 59 6.97 3.69 10.40
N ALA A 60 5.85 4.18 10.93
CA ALA A 60 5.27 5.46 10.58
C ALA A 60 6.18 6.63 10.96
N LEU A 61 6.82 6.59 12.13
CA LEU A 61 7.84 7.57 12.51
C LEU A 61 9.02 7.58 11.53
N GLY A 62 9.45 6.40 11.07
CA GLY A 62 10.46 6.27 10.02
C GLY A 62 10.02 6.95 8.71
N VAL A 63 8.79 6.70 8.28
CA VAL A 63 8.20 7.34 7.09
C VAL A 63 8.09 8.86 7.26
N HIS A 64 7.62 9.35 8.40
CA HIS A 64 7.57 10.78 8.72
C HIS A 64 8.96 11.43 8.68
N LYS A 65 9.99 10.72 9.16
CA LYS A 65 11.37 11.23 9.08
C LYS A 65 11.83 11.36 7.63
N VAL A 66 11.50 10.40 6.77
CA VAL A 66 11.76 10.50 5.33
C VAL A 66 11.02 11.70 4.71
N MET A 67 9.76 11.94 5.11
CA MET A 67 9.01 13.12 4.67
C MET A 67 9.69 14.43 5.08
N SER A 68 10.24 14.51 6.29
CA SER A 68 10.93 15.73 6.76
C SER A 68 12.15 16.11 5.90
N TYR A 69 12.81 15.14 5.25
CA TYR A 69 13.87 15.43 4.28
C TYR A 69 13.32 16.03 2.98
N SER A 70 12.11 15.64 2.56
CA SER A 70 11.42 16.26 1.44
C SER A 70 11.01 17.71 1.75
N ASP A 71 10.64 18.01 2.99
CA ASP A 71 10.31 19.38 3.40
C ASP A 71 11.52 20.32 3.24
N ALA A 72 12.73 19.84 3.55
CA ALA A 72 13.96 20.58 3.32
C ALA A 72 14.20 20.88 1.83
N GLY A 73 13.93 19.91 0.94
CA GLY A 73 14.00 20.11 -0.51
C GLY A 73 12.94 21.09 -1.02
N SER A 74 11.73 21.03 -0.47
CA SER A 74 10.63 21.93 -0.82
C SER A 74 10.93 23.37 -0.37
N ALA A 75 11.50 23.54 0.83
CA ALA A 75 11.94 24.84 1.33
C ALA A 75 13.07 25.44 0.50
N PHE A 76 13.97 24.60 -0.04
CA PHE A 76 15.02 25.06 -0.95
C PHE A 76 14.45 25.58 -2.28
N ILE A 77 13.46 24.89 -2.87
CA ILE A 77 12.88 25.26 -4.17
C ILE A 77 11.90 26.44 -4.04
N PHE A 78 11.00 26.38 -3.06
CA PHE A 78 9.86 27.30 -2.94
C PHE A 78 10.04 28.37 -1.86
N GLY A 79 11.11 28.31 -1.07
CA GLY A 79 11.46 29.32 -0.07
C GLY A 79 10.35 29.53 0.97
N SER A 80 9.95 30.79 1.15
CA SER A 80 8.94 31.16 2.15
C SER A 80 7.52 30.71 1.82
N LEU A 81 7.23 30.25 0.59
CA LEU A 81 5.90 29.78 0.19
C LEU A 81 5.47 28.48 0.88
N VAL A 82 6.41 27.74 1.47
CA VAL A 82 6.12 26.57 2.31
C VAL A 82 6.38 26.83 3.79
N GLY A 83 6.81 28.04 4.14
CA GLY A 83 7.18 28.41 5.51
C GLY A 83 5.99 28.80 6.39
N PRO A 84 6.21 28.92 7.72
CA PRO A 84 5.15 29.23 8.69
C PRO A 84 4.54 30.63 8.52
N LYS A 85 5.21 31.53 7.79
CA LYS A 85 4.67 32.85 7.45
C LYS A 85 3.38 32.77 6.63
N MET A 86 3.22 31.71 5.82
CA MET A 86 2.02 31.51 5.02
C MET A 86 0.79 31.24 5.89
N ASP A 87 0.95 30.54 7.01
CA ASP A 87 -0.17 30.27 7.92
C ASP A 87 -0.69 31.56 8.57
N VAL A 88 0.19 32.54 8.80
CA VAL A 88 -0.16 33.87 9.32
C VAL A 88 -0.79 34.76 8.24
N LEU A 89 -0.27 34.72 7.01
CA LEU A 89 -0.75 35.55 5.89
C LEU A 89 -2.12 35.13 5.37
N PHE A 90 -2.45 33.85 5.50
CA PHE A 90 -3.67 33.24 4.95
C PHE A 90 -4.63 32.74 6.05
N ASP A 91 -4.55 33.28 7.27
CA ASP A 91 -5.46 32.96 8.39
C ASP A 91 -5.69 31.44 8.60
N GLY A 92 -4.60 30.67 8.61
CA GLY A 92 -4.63 29.21 8.76
C GLY A 92 -4.80 28.41 7.47
N ALA A 93 -4.98 29.07 6.31
CA ALA A 93 -4.95 28.45 4.98
C ALA A 93 -3.56 28.50 4.31
N GLY A 94 -2.49 28.58 5.09
CA GLY A 94 -1.11 28.63 4.60
C GLY A 94 -0.58 27.30 4.04
N PHE A 95 -1.35 26.22 4.18
CA PHE A 95 -1.05 24.93 3.57
C PHE A 95 -1.32 24.93 2.06
N ILE A 96 -0.28 25.22 1.27
CA ILE A 96 -0.37 25.09 -0.19
C ILE A 96 -0.07 23.65 -0.60
N PHE A 97 -1.12 22.91 -0.95
CA PHE A 97 -1.04 21.52 -1.41
C PHE A 97 0.04 21.31 -2.50
N ALA A 98 0.05 22.18 -3.51
CA ALA A 98 0.98 22.06 -4.64
C ALA A 98 2.45 22.10 -4.23
N PHE A 99 2.82 22.80 -3.16
CA PHE A 99 4.21 22.99 -2.74
C PHE A 99 4.63 22.09 -1.58
N ARG A 100 3.66 21.49 -0.86
CA ARG A 100 3.96 20.56 0.24
C ARG A 100 3.77 19.09 -0.14
N VAL A 101 2.77 18.79 -0.96
CA VAL A 101 2.40 17.39 -1.29
C VAL A 101 3.10 16.92 -2.56
N LEU A 102 3.04 17.69 -3.65
CA LEU A 102 3.60 17.26 -4.93
C LEU A 102 5.12 17.02 -4.89
N PRO A 103 5.94 17.86 -4.23
CA PRO A 103 7.38 17.61 -4.12
C PRO A 103 7.69 16.34 -3.32
N ALA A 104 6.89 16.03 -2.30
CA ALA A 104 7.03 14.81 -1.53
C ALA A 104 6.79 13.55 -2.36
N ILE A 105 5.80 13.58 -3.27
CA ILE A 105 5.58 12.50 -4.25
C ILE A 105 6.82 12.32 -5.13
N ILE A 106 7.38 13.42 -5.69
CA ILE A 106 8.58 13.37 -6.54
C ILE A 106 9.78 12.79 -5.78
N PHE A 107 10.01 13.26 -4.55
CA PHE A 107 11.10 12.78 -3.70
C PHE A 107 10.99 11.28 -3.41
N VAL A 108 9.79 10.81 -3.05
CA VAL A 108 9.56 9.39 -2.74
C VAL A 108 9.72 8.52 -3.99
N THR A 109 9.22 8.97 -5.14
CA THR A 109 9.43 8.24 -6.41
C THR A 109 10.92 8.14 -6.74
N ALA A 110 11.70 9.21 -6.57
CA ALA A 110 13.15 9.19 -6.78
C ALA A 110 13.86 8.25 -5.78
N LEU A 111 13.46 8.28 -4.50
CA LEU A 111 14.00 7.40 -3.46
C LEU A 111 13.70 5.93 -3.76
N ILE A 112 12.47 5.60 -4.13
CA ILE A 112 12.09 4.24 -4.51
C ILE A 112 12.90 3.79 -5.72
N SER A 113 13.04 4.62 -6.74
CA SER A 113 13.88 4.32 -7.91
C SER A 113 15.34 4.02 -7.53
N LEU A 114 15.91 4.77 -6.58
CA LEU A 114 17.24 4.52 -6.06
C LEU A 114 17.32 3.18 -5.30
N LEU A 115 16.33 2.87 -4.46
CA LEU A 115 16.26 1.59 -3.74
C LEU A 115 16.10 0.38 -4.68
N TYR A 116 15.44 0.56 -5.82
CA TYR A 116 15.40 -0.44 -6.90
C TYR A 116 16.77 -0.61 -7.54
N TYR A 117 17.47 0.49 -7.86
CA TYR A 117 18.81 0.44 -8.45
C TYR A 117 19.83 -0.26 -7.54
N ILE A 118 19.79 0.01 -6.23
CA ILE A 118 20.68 -0.63 -5.24
C ILE A 118 20.27 -2.08 -4.94
N GLY A 119 19.05 -2.49 -5.29
CA GLY A 119 18.55 -3.86 -5.13
C GLY A 119 17.85 -4.16 -3.80
N VAL A 120 17.66 -3.16 -2.93
CA VAL A 120 16.95 -3.31 -1.65
C VAL A 120 15.50 -3.76 -1.86
N MET A 121 14.81 -3.14 -2.83
CA MET A 121 13.42 -3.48 -3.15
C MET A 121 13.30 -4.92 -3.64
N GLY A 122 14.24 -5.38 -4.47
CA GLY A 122 14.27 -6.75 -4.97
C GLY A 122 14.40 -7.77 -3.82
N LEU A 123 15.22 -7.48 -2.82
CA LEU A 123 15.35 -8.32 -1.63
C LEU A 123 14.05 -8.37 -0.82
N LEU A 124 13.45 -7.21 -0.53
CA LEU A 124 12.20 -7.12 0.23
C LEU A 124 11.06 -7.87 -0.47
N ILE A 125 10.89 -7.63 -1.77
CA ILE A 125 9.85 -8.28 -2.57
C ILE A 125 10.06 -9.79 -2.62
N ARG A 126 11.31 -10.26 -2.73
CA ARG A 126 11.61 -11.70 -2.73
C ARG A 126 11.25 -12.36 -1.40
N ILE A 127 11.54 -11.71 -0.27
CA ILE A 127 11.25 -12.22 1.07
C ILE A 127 9.74 -12.27 1.28
N LEU A 128 9.07 -11.12 1.17
CA LEU A 128 7.63 -11.02 1.38
C LEU A 128 6.86 -11.87 0.37
N GLY A 129 7.25 -11.82 -0.91
CA GLY A 129 6.64 -12.61 -1.96
C GLY A 129 6.75 -14.11 -1.69
N SER A 130 7.86 -14.59 -1.14
CA SER A 130 8.00 -16.00 -0.75
C SER A 130 7.11 -16.39 0.43
N ILE A 131 6.90 -15.47 1.38
CA ILE A 131 6.01 -15.69 2.54
C ILE A 131 4.56 -15.81 2.07
N PHE A 132 4.06 -14.81 1.34
CA PHE A 132 2.68 -14.79 0.84
C PHE A 132 2.41 -15.89 -0.19
N GLN A 133 3.38 -16.21 -1.04
CA GLN A 133 3.25 -17.32 -1.99
C GLN A 133 2.98 -18.64 -1.27
N LYS A 134 3.74 -18.94 -0.20
CA LYS A 134 3.58 -20.16 0.58
C LYS A 134 2.29 -20.15 1.41
N ALA A 135 1.95 -19.01 2.00
CA ALA A 135 0.76 -18.87 2.83
C ALA A 135 -0.54 -19.02 2.02
N LEU A 136 -0.62 -18.37 0.85
CA LEU A 136 -1.82 -18.34 0.01
C LEU A 136 -1.85 -19.48 -1.02
N ASN A 137 -0.73 -20.17 -1.22
CA ASN A 137 -0.56 -21.22 -2.23
C ASN A 137 -0.89 -20.71 -3.66
N ILE A 138 -0.37 -19.52 -3.98
CA ILE A 138 -0.57 -18.82 -5.26
C ILE A 138 0.70 -18.86 -6.13
N SER A 139 0.59 -18.38 -7.36
CA SER A 139 1.71 -18.32 -8.29
C SER A 139 2.79 -17.35 -7.81
N LYS A 140 4.04 -17.59 -8.24
CA LYS A 140 5.17 -16.68 -7.94
C LYS A 140 4.94 -15.29 -8.52
N ILE A 141 4.30 -15.21 -9.68
CA ILE A 141 4.03 -13.95 -10.36
C ILE A 141 2.92 -13.20 -9.61
N GLU A 142 1.86 -13.89 -9.19
CA GLU A 142 0.78 -13.28 -8.39
C GLU A 142 1.32 -12.70 -7.09
N SER A 143 2.09 -13.49 -6.33
CA SER A 143 2.67 -13.04 -5.07
C SER A 143 3.66 -11.88 -5.27
N PHE A 144 4.46 -11.94 -6.34
CA PHE A 144 5.38 -10.88 -6.69
C PHE A 144 4.64 -9.56 -6.97
N VAL A 145 3.55 -9.60 -7.76
CA VAL A 145 2.75 -8.42 -8.05
C VAL A 145 2.07 -7.90 -6.78
N ALA A 146 1.47 -8.79 -5.99
CA ALA A 146 0.78 -8.46 -4.74
C ALA A 146 1.67 -7.74 -3.72
N VAL A 147 2.93 -8.13 -3.62
CA VAL A 147 3.88 -7.48 -2.71
C VAL A 147 4.45 -6.19 -3.29
N THR A 148 4.59 -6.13 -4.61
CA THR A 148 5.14 -4.94 -5.28
C THR A 148 4.20 -3.74 -5.19
N THR A 149 2.88 -3.98 -5.16
CA THR A 149 1.85 -2.92 -5.06
C THR A 149 1.84 -2.16 -3.74
N ILE A 150 2.54 -2.65 -2.70
CA ILE A 150 2.77 -1.89 -1.46
C ILE A 150 3.59 -0.62 -1.74
N PHE A 151 4.52 -0.72 -2.69
CA PHE A 151 5.51 0.31 -2.95
C PHE A 151 5.19 1.09 -4.21
N LEU A 152 4.71 0.39 -5.23
CA LEU A 152 4.46 0.93 -6.56
C LEU A 152 2.98 1.01 -6.86
N GLY A 153 2.59 2.08 -7.55
CA GLY A 153 1.21 2.34 -7.91
C GLY A 153 0.73 1.52 -9.10
N GLN A 154 -0.58 1.51 -9.29
CA GLN A 154 -1.23 0.87 -10.44
C GLN A 154 -0.62 1.27 -11.80
N ASN A 155 -0.16 2.52 -11.93
CA ASN A 155 0.45 3.05 -13.15
C ASN A 155 1.83 2.43 -13.47
N GLU A 156 2.50 1.85 -12.47
CA GLU A 156 3.84 1.29 -12.58
C GLU A 156 3.83 -0.23 -12.74
N ILE A 157 2.72 -0.89 -12.34
CA ILE A 157 2.54 -2.35 -12.44
C ILE A 157 2.73 -2.88 -13.86
N PRO A 158 2.18 -2.26 -14.93
CA PRO A 158 2.39 -2.76 -16.30
C PRO A 158 3.86 -2.84 -16.70
N ALA A 159 4.69 -1.89 -16.26
CA ALA A 159 6.12 -1.88 -16.57
C ALA A 159 6.86 -3.06 -15.94
N ILE A 160 6.48 -3.42 -14.71
CA ILE A 160 7.06 -4.53 -13.95
C ILE A 160 6.57 -5.89 -14.42
N VAL A 161 5.31 -5.97 -14.80
CA VAL A 161 4.68 -7.21 -15.27
C VAL A 161 5.01 -7.50 -16.73
N LYS A 162 5.45 -6.49 -17.51
CA LYS A 162 5.82 -6.61 -18.93
C LYS A 162 6.65 -7.85 -19.29
N PRO A 163 7.69 -8.26 -18.54
CA PRO A 163 8.48 -9.46 -18.87
C PRO A 163 7.71 -10.79 -18.70
N PHE A 164 6.61 -10.76 -17.95
CA PHE A 164 5.83 -11.94 -17.57
C PHE A 164 4.48 -12.02 -18.28
N ILE A 165 4.00 -10.93 -18.89
CA ILE A 165 2.63 -10.80 -19.38
C ILE A 165 2.24 -11.88 -20.39
N ASP A 166 3.14 -12.28 -21.28
CA ASP A 166 2.91 -13.33 -22.29
C ASP A 166 2.80 -14.73 -21.69
N ARG A 167 3.26 -14.91 -20.45
CA ARG A 167 3.24 -16.18 -19.71
C ARG A 167 2.14 -16.24 -18.66
N MET A 168 1.46 -15.12 -18.41
CA MET A 168 0.40 -15.05 -17.40
C MET A 168 -0.91 -15.59 -17.95
N ASN A 169 -1.58 -16.41 -17.15
CA ASN A 169 -2.95 -16.80 -17.45
C ASN A 169 -3.93 -15.67 -17.08
N ARG A 170 -5.20 -15.80 -17.53
CA ARG A 170 -6.23 -14.78 -17.26
C ARG A 170 -6.46 -14.52 -15.77
N ASN A 171 -6.36 -15.54 -14.92
CA ASN A 171 -6.55 -15.36 -13.48
C ASN A 171 -5.39 -14.60 -12.86
N GLU A 172 -4.14 -14.92 -13.24
CA GLU A 172 -2.96 -14.21 -12.76
C GLU A 172 -3.00 -12.73 -13.18
N LEU A 173 -3.42 -12.46 -14.43
CA LEU A 173 -3.58 -11.09 -14.90
C LEU A 173 -4.68 -10.35 -14.14
N PHE A 174 -5.80 -11.01 -13.87
CA PHE A 174 -6.89 -10.44 -13.07
C PHE A 174 -6.44 -10.16 -11.64
N THR A 175 -5.73 -11.08 -10.99
CA THR A 175 -5.11 -10.89 -9.67
C THR A 175 -4.16 -9.69 -9.67
N ALA A 176 -3.34 -9.54 -10.71
CA ALA A 176 -2.43 -8.40 -10.84
C ALA A 176 -3.18 -7.05 -10.93
N ILE A 177 -4.28 -7.00 -11.69
CA ILE A 177 -5.13 -5.81 -11.81
C ILE A 177 -5.81 -5.52 -10.47
N CYS A 178 -6.44 -6.51 -9.84
CA CYS A 178 -7.11 -6.36 -8.55
C CYS A 178 -6.15 -5.89 -7.46
N SER A 179 -4.95 -6.46 -7.39
CA SER A 179 -3.92 -6.04 -6.45
C SER A 179 -3.51 -4.57 -6.65
N GLY A 180 -3.34 -4.14 -7.90
CA GLY A 180 -3.04 -2.74 -8.21
C GLY A 180 -4.15 -1.78 -7.81
N MET A 181 -5.42 -2.20 -7.94
CA MET A 181 -6.60 -1.42 -7.54
C MET A 181 -6.83 -1.42 -6.01
N ALA A 182 -6.41 -2.48 -5.32
CA ALA A 182 -6.62 -2.65 -3.89
C ALA A 182 -5.59 -1.87 -3.04
N SER A 183 -4.44 -1.52 -3.64
CA SER A 183 -3.36 -0.83 -2.94
C SER A 183 -3.20 0.63 -3.38
N ILE A 184 -2.35 1.34 -2.66
CA ILE A 184 -1.88 2.69 -3.00
C ILE A 184 -0.35 2.67 -3.17
N ALA A 185 0.17 3.53 -4.04
CA ALA A 185 1.61 3.72 -4.18
C ALA A 185 2.20 4.33 -2.90
N GLY A 186 3.44 4.01 -2.57
CA GLY A 186 4.15 4.64 -1.45
C GLY A 186 4.25 6.17 -1.61
N SER A 187 4.40 6.65 -2.84
CA SER A 187 4.39 8.08 -3.14
C SER A 187 3.04 8.76 -2.84
N MET A 188 1.92 8.10 -3.17
CA MET A 188 0.57 8.59 -2.89
C MET A 188 0.22 8.52 -1.40
N MET A 189 0.72 7.50 -0.68
CA MET A 189 0.61 7.40 0.77
C MET A 189 1.16 8.67 1.45
N ILE A 190 2.33 9.14 1.02
CA ILE A 190 2.91 10.38 1.53
C ILE A 190 2.03 11.60 1.23
N GLY A 191 1.41 11.63 0.05
CA GLY A 191 0.48 12.70 -0.28
C GLY A 191 -0.74 12.73 0.63
N TYR A 192 -1.34 11.57 0.92
CA TYR A 192 -2.45 11.46 1.87
C TYR A 192 -2.02 11.80 3.30
N ALA A 193 -0.82 11.38 3.70
CA ALA A 193 -0.25 11.77 5.00
C ALA A 193 -0.07 13.28 5.11
N GLY A 194 0.40 13.94 4.05
CA GLY A 194 0.51 15.41 3.98
C GLY A 194 -0.83 16.13 4.07
N MET A 195 -1.93 15.46 3.72
CA MET A 195 -3.30 15.95 3.91
C MET A 195 -3.87 15.68 5.31
N GLY A 196 -3.09 15.05 6.21
CA GLY A 196 -3.49 14.75 7.59
C GLY A 196 -4.09 13.37 7.80
N VAL A 197 -4.01 12.47 6.80
CA VAL A 197 -4.44 11.07 6.99
C VAL A 197 -3.41 10.31 7.86
N PRO A 198 -3.82 9.57 8.90
CA PRO A 198 -2.88 8.85 9.76
C PRO A 198 -2.02 7.85 8.99
N ILE A 199 -0.69 7.98 9.08
CA ILE A 199 0.25 7.09 8.38
C ILE A 199 0.10 5.64 8.85
N ASP A 200 -0.17 5.42 10.14
CA ASP A 200 -0.36 4.08 10.71
C ASP A 200 -1.47 3.30 9.99
N TYR A 201 -2.56 3.99 9.63
CA TYR A 201 -3.68 3.39 8.91
C TYR A 201 -3.35 3.15 7.44
N LEU A 202 -2.60 4.06 6.81
CA LEU A 202 -2.15 3.87 5.43
C LEU A 202 -1.18 2.69 5.33
N LEU A 203 -0.24 2.55 6.26
CA LEU A 203 0.69 1.42 6.33
C LEU A 203 -0.04 0.10 6.57
N ALA A 204 -1.00 0.09 7.50
CA ALA A 204 -1.84 -1.09 7.74
C ALA A 204 -2.66 -1.47 6.50
N ALA A 205 -3.30 -0.50 5.85
CA ALA A 205 -4.08 -0.72 4.65
C ALA A 205 -3.21 -1.28 3.50
N SER A 206 -2.02 -0.72 3.27
CA SER A 206 -1.10 -1.19 2.23
C SER A 206 -0.65 -2.64 2.44
N LEU A 207 -0.43 -3.09 3.68
CA LEU A 207 -0.10 -4.49 3.97
C LEU A 207 -1.30 -5.42 3.89
N MET A 208 -2.48 -4.94 4.30
CA MET A 208 -3.75 -5.68 4.21
C MET A 208 -4.28 -5.79 2.78
N ALA A 209 -3.72 -5.07 1.81
CA ALA A 209 -4.05 -5.16 0.40
C ALA A 209 -3.35 -6.32 -0.33
N ILE A 210 -2.36 -6.97 0.30
CA ILE A 210 -1.61 -8.10 -0.28
C ILE A 210 -2.45 -9.39 -0.31
N PRO A 211 -3.00 -9.88 0.83
CA PRO A 211 -3.92 -11.02 0.83
C PRO A 211 -5.34 -10.63 0.39
#